data_AF-A0A6V8CAD1-F1
#
_entry.id   AF-A0A6V8CAD1-F1
#
_cell.length_a   1.000
_cell.length_b   1.000
_cell.length_c   1.000
_cell.angle_alpha   90.00
_cell.angle_beta   90.00
_cell.angle_gamma   90.00
#
_symmetry.space_group_name_H-M   'P 1'
#
loop_
_entity.id
_entity.type
_entity.pdbx_description
1 polymer ?
#
loop_
_entity_poly.entity_id
_entity_poly.type
_entity_poly.pdbx_seq_one_letter_code
_entity_poly.pdbx_strand_id
1 'polypeptide(L)' 'MARHLTVEDELAELAQIVAEAEAEGIDPWPEPKPDRPWAKWTIATFVTVMMLSWVSQLLFRVVEITRETVP' A
#
# COMPACT_ATOMS: atom_id res chain seq x y z
N MET A 1 4.50 30.40 0.26
CA MET A 1 4.04 29.01 0.41
C MET A 1 2.54 29.04 0.62
N ALA A 2 1.78 29.03 -0.47
CA ALA A 2 0.34 28.87 -0.38
C ALA A 2 0.06 27.45 0.14
N ARG A 3 -0.76 27.33 1.19
CA ARG A 3 -1.24 26.04 1.64
C ARG A 3 -2.44 25.70 0.76
N HIS A 4 -2.23 24.82 -0.22
CA HIS A 4 -3.28 24.26 -1.08
C HIS A 4 -4.31 23.57 -0.19
N LEU A 5 -5.58 23.91 -0.33
CA LEU A 5 -6.65 23.38 0.53
C LEU A 5 -7.28 22.11 -0.05
N THR A 6 -7.00 21.80 -1.33
CA THR A 6 -7.63 20.70 -2.08
C THR A 6 -6.62 19.99 -2.99
N VAL A 7 -6.85 18.71 -3.27
CA VAL A 7 -6.00 17.89 -4.17
C VAL A 7 -6.19 18.35 -5.62
N GLU A 8 -7.38 18.85 -5.93
CA GLU A 8 -7.78 19.36 -7.25
C GLU A 8 -6.94 20.57 -7.67
N ASP A 9 -6.66 21.49 -6.73
CA ASP A 9 -5.82 22.66 -6.99
C ASP A 9 -4.37 22.25 -7.30
N GLU A 10 -3.82 21.28 -6.57
CA GLU A 10 -2.47 20.73 -6.81
C GLU A 10 -2.38 20.03 -8.17
N LEU A 11 -3.41 19.25 -8.54
CA LEU A 11 -3.46 18.58 -9.84
C LEU A 11 -3.60 19.57 -11.01
N ALA A 12 -4.35 20.67 -10.83
CA ALA A 12 -4.51 21.69 -11.85
C ALA A 12 -3.20 22.45 -12.14
N GLU A 13 -2.39 22.71 -11.11
CA GLU A 13 -1.06 23.30 -11.24
C GLU A 13 -0.09 22.33 -11.93
N LEU A 14 -0.07 21.06 -11.51
CA LEU A 14 0.75 20.02 -12.14
C LEU A 14 0.41 19.83 -13.62
N ALA A 15 -0.87 19.90 -13.99
CA ALA A 15 -1.30 19.78 -15.38
C ALA A 15 -0.76 20.92 -16.26
N GLN A 16 -0.63 22.14 -15.72
CA GLN A 16 -0.04 23.27 -16.44
C GLN A 16 1.47 23.05 -16.67
N ILE A 17 2.18 22.58 -15.65
CA ILE A 17 3.61 22.29 -15.72
C ILE A 17 3.89 21.18 -16.76
N VAL A 18 3.07 20.13 -16.78
CA VAL A 18 3.18 19.04 -17.77
C VAL A 18 2.94 19.56 -19.19
N ALA A 19 1.95 20.43 -19.40
CA ALA A 19 1.66 20.99 -20.72
C ALA A 19 2.77 21.91 -21.24
N GLU A 20 3.40 22.69 -20.36
CA GLU A 20 4.57 23.53 -20.69
C GLU A 20 5.78 22.66 -21.08
N ALA A 21 6.08 21.62 -20.29
CA ALA A 21 7.17 20.68 -20.58
C ALA A 21 6.94 19.92 -21.91
N GLU A 22 5.71 19.49 -22.19
CA GLU A 22 5.36 18.82 -23.45
C GLU A 22 5.51 19.76 -24.66
N ALA A 23 5.12 21.04 -24.52
CA ALA A 23 5.33 22.06 -25.55
C ALA A 23 6.81 22.35 -25.82
N GLU A 24 7.67 22.22 -24.81
CA GLU A 24 9.13 22.30 -24.93
C GLU A 24 9.78 21.01 -25.46
N GLY A 25 9.00 19.94 -25.63
CA GLY A 25 9.49 18.62 -26.06
C GLY A 25 10.28 17.87 -25.00
N ILE A 26 10.14 18.24 -23.73
CA ILE A 26 10.74 17.58 -22.57
C ILE A 26 9.81 16.45 -22.13
N ASP A 27 10.34 15.26 -21.85
CA ASP A 27 9.57 14.19 -21.22
C ASP A 27 9.19 14.60 -19.79
N PRO A 28 7.90 14.86 -19.50
CA PRO A 28 7.48 15.37 -18.21
C PRO A 28 7.41 14.26 -17.15
N TRP A 29 7.56 13.00 -17.55
CA TRP A 29 7.33 11.87 -16.67
C TRP A 29 8.62 11.44 -15.96
N PRO A 30 8.54 11.14 -14.66
CA PRO A 30 9.68 10.63 -13.92
C PRO A 30 10.07 9.24 -14.45
N GLU A 31 11.36 8.91 -14.34
CA GLU A 31 11.83 7.56 -14.64
C GLU A 31 11.08 6.50 -13.81
N PRO A 32 10.83 5.30 -14.38
CA PRO A 32 10.24 4.20 -13.64
C PRO A 32 11.00 3.94 -12.34
N LYS A 33 10.27 3.81 -11.22
CA LYS A 33 10.88 3.50 -9.94
C LYS A 33 11.64 2.17 -10.06
N PRO A 34 12.88 2.08 -9.54
CA PRO A 34 13.62 0.83 -9.58
C PRO A 34 12.85 -0.25 -8.82
N ASP A 35 12.87 -1.47 -9.34
CA ASP A 35 12.29 -2.62 -8.66
C ASP A 35 12.95 -2.78 -7.29
N ARG A 36 12.14 -2.70 -6.23
CA ARG A 36 12.58 -2.91 -4.85
C ARG A 36 12.21 -4.32 -4.44
N PRO A 37 13.10 -5.32 -4.59
CA PRO A 37 12.77 -6.71 -4.26
C PRO A 37 12.39 -6.88 -2.79
N TRP A 38 12.95 -6.06 -1.90
CA TRP A 38 12.60 -6.05 -0.48
C TRP A 38 11.14 -5.66 -0.21
N ALA A 39 10.54 -4.79 -1.03
CA ALA A 39 9.15 -4.37 -0.85
C ALA A 39 8.17 -5.54 -1.02
N LYS A 40 8.48 -6.47 -1.94
CA LYS A 40 7.71 -7.71 -2.14
C LYS A 40 7.73 -8.58 -0.89
N TRP A 41 8.90 -8.72 -0.26
CA TRP A 41 9.05 -9.49 0.97
C TRP A 41 8.30 -8.88 2.15
N THR A 42 8.34 -7.55 2.31
CA THR A 42 7.61 -6.87 3.39
C THR A 42 6.10 -7.10 3.32
N ILE A 43 5.52 -7.02 2.12
CA ILE A 43 4.08 -7.26 1.93
C ILE A 43 3.75 -8.73 2.19
N ALA A 44 4.57 -9.65 1.67
CA ALA A 44 4.36 -11.09 1.84
C ALA A 44 4.41 -11.51 3.31
N THR A 45 5.40 -11.02 4.08
CA THR A 45 5.54 -11.36 5.50
C THR A 45 4.42 -10.74 6.32
N PHE A 46 4.01 -9.51 6.04
CA PHE A 46 2.90 -8.84 6.73
C PHE A 46 1.60 -9.64 6.60
N VAL A 47 1.21 -10.00 5.37
CA VAL A 47 0.01 -10.81 5.12
C VAL A 47 0.11 -12.17 5.78
N THR A 48 1.28 -12.82 5.70
CA THR A 48 1.51 -14.12 6.31
C THR A 48 1.32 -14.06 7.83
N VAL A 49 1.91 -13.06 8.50
CA VAL A 49 1.78 -12.89 9.96
C VAL A 49 0.32 -12.61 10.35
N MET A 50 -0.40 -11.79 9.59
CA MET A 50 -1.82 -11.56 9.83
C MET A 50 -2.63 -12.86 9.73
N MET A 51 -2.41 -13.64 8.68
CA MET A 51 -3.12 -14.92 8.48
C MET A 51 -2.79 -15.92 9.59
N LEU A 52 -1.50 -16.08 9.93
CA LEU A 52 -1.07 -16.97 11.02
C LEU A 52 -1.63 -16.53 12.38
N SER A 53 -1.75 -15.22 12.63
CA SER A 53 -2.34 -14.71 13.87
C SER A 53 -3.80 -15.12 14.00
N TRP A 54 -4.56 -15.07 12.90
CA TRP A 54 -5.96 -15.49 12.90
C TRP A 54 -6.10 -17.02 12.96
N VAL A 55 -5.32 -17.77 12.18
CA VAL A 55 -5.31 -19.24 12.22
C VAL A 55 -4.98 -19.75 13.62
N SER A 56 -4.01 -19.14 14.29
CA SER A 56 -3.65 -19.50 15.68
C SER A 56 -4.84 -19.30 16.62
N GLN A 57 -5.52 -18.15 16.55
CA GLN A 57 -6.72 -17.90 17.37
C GLN A 57 -7.84 -18.90 17.10
N LEU A 58 -8.06 -19.28 15.84
CA LEU A 58 -9.08 -20.27 15.49
C LEU A 58 -8.75 -21.64 16.09
N LEU A 59 -7.50 -22.09 15.98
CA LEU A 59 -7.06 -23.37 16.55
C LEU A 59 -7.23 -23.42 18.06
N PHE A 60 -6.89 -22.34 18.78
CA PHE A 60 -7.08 -22.28 20.23
C PHE A 60 -8.56 -22.41 20.63
N ARG A 61 -9.47 -21.75 19.91
CA ARG A 61 -10.93 -21.89 20.15
C ARG A 61 -11.42 -23.31 19.94
N VAL A 62 -10.92 -24.00 18.91
CA VAL A 62 -11.29 -25.41 18.66
C VAL A 62 -10.82 -26.32 19.79
N VAL A 63 -9.58 -26.14 20.27
CA VAL A 63 -9.05 -26.91 21.40
C VAL A 63 -9.86 -26.65 22.66
N GLU A 64 -10.22 -25.40 22.94
CA GLU A 64 -11.06 -25.01 24.07
C GLU A 64 -12.44 -25.70 24.03
N ILE A 65 -13.14 -25.62 22.91
CA ILE A 65 -14.43 -26.29 22.70
C ILE A 65 -14.30 -27.81 22.89
N THR A 66 -13.22 -28.41 22.38
CA THR A 66 -13.00 -29.87 22.50
C THR A 66 -12.78 -30.28 23.96
N ARG A 67 -12.12 -29.43 24.77
CA ARG A 67 -11.95 -29.69 26.21
C ARG A 67 -13.25 -29.57 27.00
N GLU A 68 -14.15 -28.68 26.61
CA GLU A 68 -15.45 -28.51 27.28
C GLU A 68 -16.46 -29.61 26.93
N THR A 69 -16.30 -30.24 25.75
CA THR A 69 -17.27 -31.22 25.23
C THR A 69 -16.92 -32.68 25.55
N VAL A 70 -15.69 -32.96 26.02
CA VAL A 70 -15.26 -34.30 26.43
C VAL A 70 -15.10 -34.33 27.96
N PRO A 71 -15.89 -35.12 28.70
CA PRO A 71 -15.81 -35.21 30.17
C PRO A 71 -14.53 -35.89 30.67
#